data_AF-A0A0W0SN71-F1
#
_entry.id   AF-A0A0W0SN71-F1
#
_cell.length_a   1.000
_cell.length_b   1.000
_cell.length_c   1.000
_cell.angle_alpha   90.00
_cell.angle_beta   90.00
_cell.angle_gamma   90.00
#
_symmetry.space_group_name_H-M   'P 1'
#
loop_
_entity.id
_entity.type
_entity.pdbx_description
1 polymer ?
#
loop_
_entity_poly.entity_id
_entity_poly.type
_entity_poly.pdbx_seq_one_letter_code
_entity_poly.pdbx_strand_id
1 'polypeptide(L)'
;MFIAGAKGLFSGFVSIVIALNWGLSLPDWLTISHALLVGFIGYGASLVLFIIALRGLGSGRTGAYFSTAPFIGAVIAILFFHESTSLAFWIASALMILGVWLHLNEQHEHLHTHEALSHSHSHIHDEHHQHTHDFQWDGKEPHTHHHIHEIIQHSHVHYPDIHHRHDHPNKPFKEKPRQD
;
A
#
# COMPACT_ATOMS: atom_id res chain seq x y z
N MET A 1 -10.87 -2.98 10.01
CA MET A 1 -11.65 -4.23 9.88
C MET A 1 -13.13 -3.96 9.77
N PHE A 2 -13.76 -3.21 10.67
CA PHE A 2 -15.20 -2.87 10.58
C PHE A 2 -15.64 -2.30 9.22
N ILE A 3 -14.93 -1.29 8.70
CA ILE A 3 -15.24 -0.67 7.41
C ILE A 3 -15.18 -1.69 6.25
N ALA A 4 -14.16 -2.56 6.24
CA ALA A 4 -14.02 -3.58 5.20
C ALA A 4 -15.16 -4.62 5.27
N GLY A 5 -15.51 -5.07 6.47
CA GLY A 5 -16.64 -5.98 6.68
C GLY A 5 -17.99 -5.38 6.27
N ALA A 6 -18.24 -4.13 6.63
CA ALA A 6 -19.45 -3.41 6.22
C ALA A 6 -19.55 -3.31 4.69
N LYS A 7 -18.47 -2.89 4.00
CA LYS A 7 -18.44 -2.82 2.54
C LYS A 7 -18.72 -4.18 1.89
N GLY A 8 -18.13 -5.25 2.44
CA GLY A 8 -18.38 -6.62 1.98
C GLY A 8 -19.85 -7.05 2.13
N LEU A 9 -20.45 -6.80 3.29
CA LEU A 9 -21.86 -7.14 3.55
C LEU A 9 -22.82 -6.37 2.62
N PHE A 10 -22.63 -5.06 2.49
CA PHE A 10 -23.46 -4.24 1.60
C PHE A 10 -23.29 -4.68 0.14
N SER A 11 -22.06 -4.92 -0.31
CA SER A 11 -21.80 -5.41 -1.66
C SER A 11 -22.47 -6.76 -1.92
N GLY A 12 -22.31 -7.73 -1.00
CA GLY A 12 -22.90 -9.05 -1.14
C GLY A 12 -24.43 -9.02 -1.14
N PHE A 13 -25.03 -8.24 -0.24
CA PHE A 13 -26.48 -8.03 -0.19
C PHE A 13 -27.01 -7.47 -1.51
N VAL A 14 -26.38 -6.40 -2.03
CA VAL A 14 -26.77 -5.79 -3.30
C VAL A 14 -26.64 -6.79 -4.45
N SER A 15 -25.55 -7.55 -4.53
CA SER A 15 -25.36 -8.58 -5.56
C SER A 15 -26.45 -9.67 -5.52
N ILE A 16 -26.83 -10.14 -4.31
CA ILE A 16 -27.90 -11.12 -4.15
C ILE A 16 -29.25 -10.53 -4.59
N VAL A 17 -29.57 -9.30 -4.17
CA VAL A 17 -30.80 -8.63 -4.59
C VAL A 17 -30.87 -8.50 -6.11
N ILE A 18 -29.78 -8.09 -6.77
CA ILE A 18 -29.74 -7.98 -8.23
C ILE A 18 -29.96 -9.35 -8.88
N ALA A 19 -29.28 -10.41 -8.40
CA ALA A 19 -29.43 -11.75 -8.95
C ALA A 19 -30.89 -12.27 -8.85
N LEU A 20 -31.52 -12.06 -7.70
CA LEU A 20 -32.92 -12.45 -7.49
C LEU A 20 -33.88 -11.64 -8.37
N ASN A 21 -33.61 -10.34 -8.58
CA ASN A 21 -34.38 -9.51 -9.51
C ASN A 21 -34.24 -9.96 -10.97
N TRP A 22 -33.11 -10.58 -11.33
CA TRP A 22 -32.91 -11.20 -12.64
C TRP A 22 -33.59 -12.57 -12.79
N GLY A 23 -34.26 -13.06 -11.74
CA GLY A 23 -34.95 -14.35 -11.74
C GLY A 23 -34.04 -15.56 -11.52
N LEU A 24 -32.80 -15.36 -11.06
CA LEU A 24 -31.91 -16.46 -10.67
C LEU A 24 -32.44 -17.11 -9.39
N SER A 25 -32.51 -18.44 -9.38
CA SER A 25 -32.88 -19.23 -8.21
C SER A 25 -31.71 -19.40 -7.25
N LEU A 26 -32.02 -19.63 -5.97
CA LEU A 26 -31.00 -19.99 -4.99
C LEU A 26 -30.45 -21.39 -5.30
N PRO A 27 -29.11 -21.55 -5.34
CA PRO A 27 -28.50 -22.86 -5.53
C PRO A 27 -28.69 -23.72 -4.28
N ASP A 28 -28.40 -25.02 -4.42
CA ASP A 28 -28.45 -25.96 -3.29
C ASP A 28 -27.52 -25.53 -2.14
N TRP A 29 -27.89 -25.91 -0.91
CA TRP A 29 -27.17 -25.54 0.30
C TRP A 29 -25.70 -25.97 0.28
N LEU A 30 -25.39 -27.10 -0.37
CA LEU A 30 -24.03 -27.57 -0.52
C LEU A 30 -23.20 -26.59 -1.38
N THR A 31 -23.74 -26.11 -2.50
CA THR A 31 -23.07 -25.13 -3.36
C THR A 31 -22.86 -23.80 -2.64
N ILE A 32 -23.86 -23.35 -1.86
CA ILE A 32 -23.73 -22.15 -1.02
C ILE A 32 -22.57 -22.32 -0.03
N SER A 33 -22.46 -23.47 0.62
CA SER A 33 -21.42 -23.73 1.61
C SER A 33 -20.01 -23.69 1.01
N HIS A 34 -19.82 -24.27 -0.20
CA HIS A 34 -18.56 -24.19 -0.93
C HIS A 34 -18.23 -22.75 -1.33
N ALA A 35 -19.21 -22.01 -1.86
CA ALA A 35 -19.02 -20.62 -2.25
C ALA A 35 -18.64 -19.73 -1.06
N LEU A 36 -19.29 -19.91 0.10
CA LEU A 36 -18.97 -19.22 1.33
C LEU A 36 -17.57 -19.57 1.83
N LEU A 37 -17.15 -20.84 1.73
CA LEU A 37 -15.82 -21.27 2.18
C LEU A 37 -14.71 -20.69 1.29
N VAL A 38 -14.90 -20.74 -0.04
CA VAL A 38 -13.99 -20.10 -1.00
C VAL A 38 -13.94 -18.59 -0.76
N GLY A 39 -15.09 -17.94 -0.56
CA GLY A 39 -15.17 -16.52 -0.24
C GLY A 39 -14.48 -16.17 1.09
N PHE A 40 -14.68 -16.98 2.12
CA PHE A 40 -14.07 -16.80 3.43
C PHE A 40 -12.55 -16.88 3.36
N ILE A 41 -11.99 -17.90 2.69
CA ILE A 41 -10.54 -18.08 2.58
C ILE A 41 -9.94 -17.03 1.63
N GLY A 42 -10.48 -16.95 0.40
CA GLY A 42 -9.92 -16.17 -0.69
C GLY A 42 -10.09 -14.66 -0.55
N TYR A 43 -11.24 -14.21 -0.04
CA TYR A 43 -11.52 -12.78 0.15
C TYR A 43 -11.49 -12.35 1.61
N GLY A 44 -12.03 -13.15 2.54
CA GLY A 44 -12.12 -12.77 3.96
C GLY A 44 -10.77 -12.81 4.68
N ALA A 45 -10.26 -14.01 4.93
CA ALA A 45 -9.00 -14.26 5.64
C ALA A 45 -7.82 -13.62 4.91
N SER A 46 -7.75 -13.76 3.58
CA SER A 46 -6.74 -13.11 2.74
C SER A 46 -6.71 -11.58 2.92
N LEU A 47 -7.86 -10.90 2.90
CA LEU A 47 -7.91 -9.45 3.10
C LEU A 47 -7.49 -9.04 4.51
N VAL A 48 -7.86 -9.81 5.54
CA VAL A 48 -7.41 -9.57 6.92
C VAL A 48 -5.89 -9.66 7.00
N LEU A 49 -5.30 -10.73 6.45
CA LEU A 49 -3.86 -10.92 6.40
C LEU A 49 -3.17 -9.81 5.60
N PHE A 50 -3.74 -9.39 4.47
CA PHE A 50 -3.24 -8.28 3.66
C PHE A 50 -3.26 -6.95 4.44
N ILE A 51 -4.35 -6.64 5.15
CA ILE A 51 -4.43 -5.43 5.99
C ILE A 51 -3.43 -5.49 7.16
N ILE A 52 -3.20 -6.67 7.74
CA ILE A 52 -2.17 -6.85 8.78
C ILE A 52 -0.78 -6.63 8.18
N ALA A 53 -0.50 -7.19 7.01
CA ALA A 53 0.76 -6.99 6.30
C ALA A 53 0.99 -5.51 5.97
N LEU A 54 -0.03 -4.79 5.49
CA LEU A 54 0.05 -3.34 5.24
C LEU A 54 0.47 -2.56 6.49
N ARG A 55 0.01 -2.98 7.68
CA ARG A 55 0.35 -2.35 8.95
C ARG A 55 1.73 -2.72 9.46
N GLY A 56 2.16 -3.96 9.27
CA GLY A 56 3.44 -4.45 9.79
C GLY A 56 4.64 -4.20 8.87
N LEU A 57 4.45 -4.35 7.56
CA LEU A 57 5.51 -4.28 6.54
C LEU A 57 5.53 -2.96 5.76
N GLY A 58 4.46 -2.15 5.87
CA GLY A 58 4.25 -0.95 5.07
C GLY A 58 3.66 -1.24 3.69
N SER A 59 3.15 -0.20 3.03
CA SER A 59 2.44 -0.29 1.75
C SER A 59 3.34 -0.78 0.61
N GLY A 60 4.56 -0.25 0.50
CA GLY A 60 5.49 -0.59 -0.59
C GLY A 60 5.87 -2.07 -0.61
N ARG A 61 6.32 -2.63 0.54
CA ARG A 61 6.73 -4.05 0.62
C ARG A 61 5.55 -5.00 0.50
N THR A 62 4.42 -4.65 1.10
CA THR A 62 3.20 -5.48 0.99
C THR A 62 2.70 -5.50 -0.44
N GLY A 63 2.69 -4.36 -1.13
CA GLY A 63 2.33 -4.27 -2.55
C GLY A 63 3.26 -5.09 -3.44
N ALA A 64 4.57 -5.00 -3.21
CA ALA A 64 5.59 -5.81 -3.89
C ALA A 64 5.29 -7.31 -3.78
N TYR A 65 5.05 -7.83 -2.58
CA TYR A 65 4.72 -9.24 -2.39
C TYR A 65 3.37 -9.61 -2.99
N PHE A 66 2.35 -8.76 -2.82
CA PHE A 66 1.01 -9.02 -3.36
C PHE A 66 0.99 -9.03 -4.89
N SER A 67 1.87 -8.27 -5.55
CA SER A 67 2.02 -8.28 -7.02
C SER A 67 2.42 -9.63 -7.61
N THR A 68 2.91 -10.56 -6.78
CA THR A 68 3.23 -11.93 -7.21
C THR A 68 2.02 -12.86 -7.30
N ALA A 69 0.88 -12.49 -6.69
CA ALA A 69 -0.32 -13.32 -6.62
C ALA A 69 -0.88 -13.76 -8.00
N PRO A 70 -0.90 -12.91 -9.05
CA PRO A 70 -1.36 -13.32 -10.38
C PRO A 70 -0.54 -14.49 -10.97
N PHE A 71 0.77 -14.54 -10.71
CA PHE A 71 1.62 -15.64 -11.19
C PHE A 71 1.33 -16.94 -10.46
N ILE A 72 1.13 -16.87 -9.14
CA ILE A 72 0.74 -18.05 -8.36
C ILE A 72 -0.62 -18.57 -8.86
N GLY A 73 -1.58 -17.67 -9.08
CA GLY A 73 -2.89 -18.01 -9.65
C GLY A 73 -2.78 -18.67 -11.01
N ALA A 74 -1.93 -18.14 -11.91
CA ALA A 74 -1.69 -18.72 -13.22
C ALA A 74 -1.04 -20.12 -13.13
N VAL A 75 -0.04 -20.31 -12.26
CA VAL A 75 0.58 -21.62 -12.03
C VAL A 75 -0.46 -22.63 -11.52
N ILE A 76 -1.31 -22.23 -10.57
CA ILE A 76 -2.39 -23.09 -10.07
C ILE A 76 -3.38 -23.43 -11.19
N ALA A 77 -3.79 -22.46 -12.00
CA ALA A 77 -4.71 -22.68 -13.12
C ALA A 77 -4.15 -23.68 -14.15
N ILE A 78 -2.88 -23.54 -14.53
CA ILE A 78 -2.23 -24.44 -15.50
C ILE A 78 -2.04 -25.84 -14.91
N LEU A 79 -1.56 -25.96 -13.67
CA LEU A 79 -1.21 -27.25 -13.08
C LEU A 79 -2.42 -28.05 -12.58
N PHE A 80 -3.39 -27.39 -11.95
CA PHE A 80 -4.54 -28.06 -11.32
C PHE A 80 -5.78 -28.09 -12.20
N PHE A 81 -6.01 -27.06 -13.02
CA PHE A 81 -7.19 -26.97 -13.88
C PHE A 81 -6.89 -27.31 -15.34
N HIS A 82 -5.61 -27.56 -15.68
CA HIS A 82 -5.16 -27.92 -17.02
C HIS A 82 -5.59 -26.91 -18.11
N GLU A 83 -5.66 -25.63 -17.74
CA GLU A 83 -6.01 -24.54 -18.64
C GLU A 83 -5.01 -24.43 -19.81
N SER A 84 -5.52 -24.23 -21.02
CA SER A 84 -4.67 -24.16 -22.21
C SER A 84 -3.91 -22.83 -22.27
N THR A 85 -2.59 -22.89 -22.36
CA THR A 85 -1.76 -21.68 -22.52
C THR A 85 -1.54 -21.36 -24.00
N SER A 86 -1.76 -20.10 -24.39
CA SER A 86 -1.45 -19.60 -25.74
C SER A 86 -0.11 -18.87 -25.76
N LEU A 87 0.42 -18.59 -26.96
CA LEU A 87 1.61 -17.75 -27.10
C LEU A 87 1.38 -16.34 -26.53
N ALA A 88 0.18 -15.78 -26.72
CA ALA A 88 -0.21 -14.48 -26.16
C ALA A 88 -0.16 -14.47 -24.62
N PHE A 89 -0.56 -15.56 -23.97
CA PHE A 89 -0.45 -15.71 -22.51
C PHE A 89 1.01 -15.58 -22.04
N TRP A 90 1.95 -16.22 -22.73
CA TRP A 90 3.37 -16.16 -22.38
C TRP A 90 3.96 -14.77 -22.60
N ILE A 91 3.59 -14.10 -23.70
CA ILE A 91 4.00 -12.70 -23.95
C ILE A 91 3.47 -11.77 -22.86
N ALA A 92 2.18 -11.87 -22.53
CA ALA A 92 1.58 -11.07 -21.47
C ALA A 92 2.23 -11.34 -20.11
N SER A 93 2.49 -12.61 -19.78
CA SER A 93 3.19 -13.00 -18.55
C SER A 93 4.59 -12.39 -18.46
N ALA A 94 5.35 -12.43 -19.55
CA ALA A 94 6.68 -11.81 -19.60
C ALA A 94 6.62 -10.28 -19.41
N LEU A 95 5.67 -9.61 -20.05
CA LEU A 95 5.46 -8.17 -19.88
C LEU A 95 5.06 -7.80 -18.44
N MET A 96 4.19 -8.61 -17.82
CA MET A 96 3.83 -8.42 -16.41
C MET A 96 5.02 -8.62 -15.48
N ILE A 97 5.85 -9.65 -15.69
CA ILE A 97 7.10 -9.87 -14.91
C ILE A 97 8.02 -8.67 -15.07
N LEU A 98 8.20 -8.17 -16.30
CA LEU A 98 9.01 -6.99 -16.57
C LEU A 98 8.47 -5.76 -15.84
N GLY A 99 7.15 -5.56 -15.85
CA GLY A 99 6.49 -4.47 -15.12
C GLY A 99 6.73 -4.54 -13.61
N VAL A 100 6.60 -5.73 -13.02
CA VAL A 100 6.92 -5.96 -11.60
C VAL A 100 8.40 -5.70 -11.33
N TRP A 101 9.29 -6.20 -12.17
CA TRP A 101 10.73 -5.99 -12.02
C TRP A 101 11.10 -4.50 -12.10
N LEU A 102 10.54 -3.75 -13.05
CA LEU A 102 10.75 -2.30 -13.14
C LEU A 102 10.25 -1.58 -11.89
N HIS A 103 9.05 -1.93 -11.41
CA HIS A 103 8.47 -1.31 -10.22
C HIS A 103 9.27 -1.61 -8.94
N LEU A 104 9.84 -2.80 -8.81
CA LEU A 104 10.67 -3.18 -7.65
C LEU A 104 12.06 -2.54 -7.66
N ASN A 105 12.62 -2.25 -8.84
CA ASN A 105 13.96 -1.66 -8.98
C ASN A 105 13.93 -0.12 -9.03
N GLU A 106 12.77 0.49 -8.89
CA GLU A 106 12.63 1.93 -8.89
C GLU A 106 13.23 2.52 -7.60
N GLN A 107 14.46 3.00 -7.68
CA GLN A 107 15.12 3.73 -6.60
C GLN A 107 14.82 5.22 -6.74
N HIS A 108 13.94 5.73 -5.88
CA HIS A 108 13.73 7.16 -5.75
C HIS A 108 14.65 7.71 -4.65
N GLU A 109 15.80 8.24 -5.08
CA GLU A 109 16.63 9.08 -4.23
C GLU A 109 16.50 10.52 -4.73
N HIS A 110 15.90 11.39 -3.92
CA HIS A 110 15.83 12.80 -4.21
C HIS A 110 16.15 13.61 -2.96
N LEU A 111 16.81 14.74 -3.21
CA LEU A 111 17.02 15.76 -2.22
C LEU A 111 15.65 16.32 -1.83
N HIS A 112 15.26 16.13 -0.57
CA HIS A 112 14.04 16.71 -0.03
C HIS A 112 14.35 17.55 1.19
N THR A 113 13.47 18.51 1.44
CA THR A 113 13.57 19.44 2.55
C THR A 113 12.43 19.11 3.51
N HIS A 114 12.77 18.74 4.75
CA HIS A 114 11.77 18.62 5.82
C HIS A 114 11.40 20.02 6.27
N GLU A 115 10.11 20.36 6.25
CA GLU A 115 9.65 21.60 6.89
C GLU A 115 9.76 21.48 8.41
N ALA A 116 9.82 22.63 9.09
CA ALA A 116 9.93 22.64 10.54
C ALA A 116 8.73 21.93 11.18
N LEU A 117 9.00 20.81 11.88
CA LEU A 117 7.98 20.00 12.54
C LEU A 117 8.19 20.03 14.04
N SER A 118 7.13 20.34 14.76
CA SER A 118 7.08 20.39 16.22
C SER A 118 6.34 19.15 16.74
N HIS A 119 7.03 18.31 17.53
CA HIS A 119 6.47 17.05 18.03
C HIS A 119 7.15 16.59 19.33
N SER A 120 6.75 15.42 19.86
CA SER A 120 7.30 14.83 21.08
C SER A 120 7.42 13.32 20.91
N HIS A 121 8.65 12.81 20.96
CA HIS A 121 8.97 11.39 20.92
C HIS A 121 10.32 11.12 21.60
N SER A 122 10.59 9.84 21.86
CA SER A 122 11.85 9.39 22.45
C SER A 122 12.98 9.50 21.44
N HIS A 123 14.04 10.25 21.75
CA HIS A 123 15.16 10.48 20.84
C HIS A 123 16.52 10.50 21.55
N ILE A 124 17.57 10.45 20.74
CA ILE A 124 18.98 10.67 21.07
C ILE A 124 19.47 11.85 20.24
N HIS A 125 20.51 12.57 20.64
CA HIS A 125 21.03 13.70 19.86
C HIS A 125 21.89 13.22 18.67
N ASP A 126 21.24 12.82 17.58
CA ASP A 126 21.85 12.54 16.27
C ASP A 126 21.79 13.76 15.33
N GLU A 127 22.16 13.59 14.06
CA GLU A 127 22.15 14.67 13.05
C GLU A 127 20.77 15.32 12.87
N HIS A 128 19.69 14.57 13.12
CA HIS A 128 18.31 15.05 13.01
C HIS A 128 17.81 15.69 14.30
N HIS A 129 18.40 15.40 15.46
CA HIS A 129 17.95 15.85 16.77
C HIS A 129 18.95 16.79 17.46
N GLN A 130 19.44 17.78 16.71
CA GLN A 130 20.29 18.84 17.25
C GLN A 130 19.42 19.97 17.84
N HIS A 131 19.23 19.98 19.16
CA HIS A 131 18.53 21.06 19.84
C HIS A 131 19.07 21.26 21.26
N THR A 132 18.82 22.45 21.82
CA THR A 132 19.15 22.75 23.21
C THR A 132 17.93 22.54 24.11
N HIS A 133 18.19 22.12 25.35
CA HIS A 133 17.15 21.96 26.36
C HIS A 133 16.93 23.31 27.06
N ASP A 134 15.69 23.78 27.10
CA ASP A 134 15.28 24.98 27.86
C ASP A 134 14.97 24.66 29.33
N PHE A 135 15.11 23.39 29.73
CA PHE A 135 14.97 22.88 31.09
C PHE A 135 16.24 22.19 31.58
N GLN A 136 16.35 21.95 32.90
CA GLN A 136 17.44 21.17 33.47
C GLN A 136 17.33 19.71 33.03
N TRP A 137 18.19 19.33 32.07
CA TRP A 137 18.33 17.97 31.59
C TRP A 137 19.52 17.27 32.26
N ASP A 138 19.36 15.98 32.60
CA ASP A 138 20.35 15.18 33.33
C ASP A 138 21.42 14.54 32.43
N GLY A 139 21.42 14.87 31.13
CA GLY A 139 22.38 14.37 30.16
C GLY A 139 22.17 12.92 29.74
N LYS A 140 21.08 12.27 30.17
CA LYS A 140 20.79 10.88 29.79
C LYS A 140 19.98 10.77 28.51
N GLU A 141 20.37 9.80 27.70
CA GLU A 141 19.73 9.42 26.45
C GLU A 141 19.34 7.93 26.49
N PRO A 142 18.23 7.52 25.85
CA PRO A 142 17.25 8.37 25.14
C PRO A 142 16.32 9.11 26.11
N HIS A 143 15.79 10.26 25.68
CA HIS A 143 14.81 11.07 26.43
C HIS A 143 13.60 11.48 25.58
N THR A 144 12.55 11.99 26.22
CA THR A 144 11.30 12.42 25.56
C THR A 144 10.85 13.78 26.09
N HIS A 145 10.71 14.73 25.18
CA HIS A 145 10.10 16.03 25.43
C HIS A 145 9.70 16.67 24.10
N HIS A 146 8.96 17.76 24.20
CA HIS A 146 8.54 18.53 23.06
C HIS A 146 9.73 19.28 22.45
N HIS A 147 10.03 19.02 21.18
CA HIS A 147 11.13 19.67 20.48
C HIS A 147 10.72 19.98 19.04
N ILE A 148 11.50 20.85 18.40
CA ILE A 148 11.29 21.31 17.01
C ILE A 148 12.48 20.81 16.19
N HIS A 149 12.19 20.11 15.09
CA HIS A 149 13.19 19.88 14.06
C HIS A 149 13.28 21.11 13.17
N GLU A 150 14.49 21.67 13.03
CA GLU A 150 14.74 22.73 12.06
C GLU A 150 14.69 22.20 10.62
N ILE A 151 14.60 23.11 9.64
CA ILE A 151 14.53 22.76 8.22
C ILE A 151 15.85 22.09 7.81
N ILE A 152 15.82 20.79 7.56
CA ILE A 152 16.97 20.01 7.10
C ILE A 152 16.72 19.55 5.67
N GLN A 153 17.73 19.75 4.81
CA GLN A 153 17.75 19.25 3.45
C GLN A 153 18.70 18.04 3.39
N HIS A 154 18.15 16.86 3.10
CA HIS A 154 18.95 15.64 2.97
C HIS A 154 18.43 14.75 1.84
N SER A 155 19.23 13.78 1.41
CA SER A 155 18.83 12.73 0.46
C SER A 155 18.98 11.35 1.10
N HIS A 156 17.96 10.54 0.90
CA HIS A 156 17.99 9.11 1.18
C HIS A 156 16.98 8.42 0.27
N VAL A 157 17.09 7.10 0.17
CA VAL A 157 16.14 6.27 -0.58
C VAL A 157 14.74 6.44 0.04
N HIS A 158 13.82 7.01 -0.73
CA HIS A 158 12.49 7.33 -0.28
C HIS A 158 11.66 6.05 -0.12
N TYR A 159 11.09 5.84 1.07
CA TYR A 159 10.06 4.83 1.28
C TYR A 159 8.70 5.52 1.40
N PRO A 160 7.61 4.92 0.90
CA PRO A 160 6.27 5.44 1.10
C PRO A 160 5.85 5.22 2.55
N ASP A 161 6.29 6.11 3.43
CA ASP A 161 5.85 6.17 4.81
C ASP A 161 5.09 7.48 5.09
N ILE A 162 4.47 7.55 6.26
CA ILE A 162 3.66 8.70 6.70
C ILE A 162 4.50 9.91 7.13
N HIS A 163 5.79 9.71 7.39
CA HIS A 163 6.71 10.72 7.89
C HIS A 163 7.40 11.50 6.76
N HIS A 164 7.39 10.99 5.53
CA HIS A 164 8.00 11.64 4.36
C HIS A 164 6.97 12.25 3.39
N ARG A 165 5.86 12.73 3.91
CA ARG A 165 4.82 13.37 3.11
C ARG A 165 5.23 14.81 2.81
N HIS A 166 5.62 15.09 1.56
CA HIS A 166 6.03 16.42 1.11
C HIS A 166 5.21 16.84 -0.11
N ASP A 167 4.92 18.14 -0.21
CA ASP A 167 4.30 18.70 -1.41
C ASP A 167 5.34 18.81 -2.52
N HIS A 168 5.07 18.21 -3.68
CA HIS A 168 5.85 18.48 -4.87
C HIS A 168 5.48 19.87 -5.39
N PRO A 169 6.44 20.76 -5.65
CA PRO A 169 6.14 22.08 -6.18
C PRO A 169 5.47 21.94 -7.55
N ASN A 170 4.18 22.27 -7.60
CA ASN A 170 3.44 22.45 -8.84
C ASN A 170 4.14 23.58 -9.60
N LYS A 171 4.88 23.26 -10.67
CA LYS A 171 5.47 24.28 -11.54
C LYS A 171 4.32 25.13 -12.09
N PRO A 172 4.23 26.44 -11.79
CA PRO A 172 3.24 27.27 -12.44
C PRO A 172 3.54 27.29 -13.94
N PHE A 173 2.51 27.03 -14.75
CA PHE A 173 2.58 27.14 -16.20
C PHE A 173 3.01 28.57 -16.54
N LYS A 174 4.22 28.75 -17.08
CA LYS A 174 4.67 30.07 -17.55
C LYS A 174 3.81 30.46 -18.75
N GLU A 175 2.80 31.29 -18.54
CA GLU A 175 2.16 32.00 -19.63
C GLU A 175 3.20 32.88 -20.32
N LYS A 176 3.47 32.60 -21.60
CA LYS A 176 4.25 33.47 -22.48
C LYS A 176 3.43 34.77 -22.66
N PRO A 177 3.99 35.96 -22.41
CA PRO A 177 3.28 37.19 -22.71
C PRO A 177 2.98 37.26 -24.20
N ARG A 178 1.72 37.52 -24.55
CA ARG A 178 1.35 37.91 -25.92
C ARG A 178 2.11 39.21 -26.22
N GLN A 179 2.87 39.18 -27.31
CA GLN A 179 3.36 40.40 -27.95
C GLN A 179 2.18 40.97 -28.72
N ASP A 180 1.62 42.04 -28.19
CA ASP A 180 0.76 43.01 -28.86
C ASP A 180 1.56 43.95 -29.77
#